data_AF-A0A4U7DV19-F1
#
_entry.id   AF-A0A4U7DV19-F1
#
_cell.length_a   1.000
_cell.length_b   1.000
_cell.length_c   1.000
_cell.angle_alpha   90.00
_cell.angle_beta   90.00
_cell.angle_gamma   90.00
#
_symmetry.space_group_name_H-M   'P 1'
#
loop_
_entity.id
_entity.type
_entity.pdbx_description
1 polymer ?
#
loop_
_entity_poly.entity_id
_entity_poly.type
_entity_poly.pdbx_seq_one_letter_code
_entity_poly.pdbx_strand_id
1 'polypeptide(L)'
;MYTTSQGAIEDRSIEVSLVTGWPELLKPEPIDAPELGCVNRNFSLLPERRGRSPVAGVLIHGLSETGASPFWVNKNVDSGELIDQRVVQIDPSEHAVDLHHSCTQATIAQFNKMTLLRFGDGYFSSQPQEGEATYTHPRRPDIGIIDWTDSAWELHNFVCGQSHPHPVAFT
;
A
#
# COMPACT_ATOMS: atom_id res chain seq x y z
N MET A 1 -16.68 -22.44 16.19
CA MET A 1 -17.53 -22.04 15.05
C MET A 1 -16.98 -20.69 14.60
N TYR A 2 -16.09 -20.68 13.60
CA TYR A 2 -15.56 -19.42 13.07
C TYR A 2 -16.66 -18.83 12.22
N THR A 3 -17.25 -17.73 12.65
CA THR A 3 -18.08 -16.91 11.77
C THR A 3 -17.19 -16.54 10.60
N THR A 4 -17.43 -17.13 9.43
CA THR A 4 -16.84 -16.62 8.19
C THR A 4 -17.26 -15.15 8.11
N SER A 5 -16.32 -14.27 7.76
CA SER A 5 -16.55 -12.82 7.62
C SER A 5 -17.80 -12.49 6.78
N GLN A 6 -18.20 -13.41 5.90
CA GLN A 6 -19.40 -13.40 5.09
C GLN A 6 -20.69 -13.12 5.88
N GLY A 7 -20.95 -13.83 6.97
CA GLY A 7 -22.19 -13.65 7.75
C GLY A 7 -22.28 -12.32 8.51
N ALA A 8 -21.16 -11.61 8.69
CA ALA A 8 -21.13 -10.31 9.37
C ALA A 8 -21.33 -9.12 8.41
N ILE A 9 -21.13 -9.35 7.11
CA ILE A 9 -21.19 -8.32 6.06
C ILE A 9 -22.60 -8.23 5.46
N GLU A 10 -23.31 -9.36 5.35
CA GLU A 10 -24.62 -9.44 4.68
C GLU A 10 -25.77 -8.74 5.43
N ASP A 11 -25.65 -8.51 6.75
CA ASP A 11 -26.72 -7.99 7.61
C ASP A 11 -26.60 -6.48 7.90
N ARG A 12 -25.83 -5.74 7.11
CA ARG A 12 -25.59 -4.29 7.29
C ARG A 12 -25.61 -3.55 5.96
N SER A 13 -26.22 -2.36 5.95
CA SER A 13 -26.03 -1.38 4.89
C SER A 13 -24.62 -0.78 5.01
N ILE A 14 -23.67 -1.32 4.25
CA ILE A 14 -22.28 -0.84 4.21
C ILE A 14 -22.15 0.07 2.99
N GLU A 15 -21.87 1.35 3.20
CA GLU A 15 -21.66 2.28 2.09
C GLU A 15 -20.27 2.08 1.46
N VAL A 16 -19.22 2.04 2.28
CA VAL A 16 -17.83 1.82 1.88
C VAL A 16 -17.14 0.88 2.87
N SER A 17 -16.30 -0.02 2.37
CA SER A 17 -15.36 -0.76 3.21
C SER A 17 -13.93 -0.26 3.00
N LEU A 18 -13.12 -0.33 4.05
CA LEU A 18 -11.71 -0.01 4.01
C LEU A 18 -10.90 -1.27 4.34
N VAL A 19 -10.06 -1.69 3.41
CA VAL A 19 -9.16 -2.82 3.59
C VAL A 19 -7.74 -2.32 3.68
N THR A 20 -7.01 -2.77 4.70
CA THR A 20 -5.68 -2.24 4.98
C THR A 20 -4.78 -3.29 5.59
N GLY A 21 -3.58 -3.47 5.04
CA GLY A 21 -2.65 -4.48 5.54
C GLY A 21 -3.13 -5.93 5.34
N TRP A 22 -4.10 -6.15 4.44
CA TRP A 22 -4.59 -7.48 4.13
C TRP A 22 -3.62 -8.19 3.16
N PRO A 23 -3.04 -9.35 3.53
CA PRO A 23 -1.92 -9.92 2.78
C PRO A 23 -2.32 -10.71 1.53
N GLU A 24 -3.62 -10.95 1.34
CA GLU A 24 -4.20 -11.80 0.29
C GLU A 24 -5.06 -10.98 -0.68
N LEU A 25 -5.33 -11.53 -1.86
CA LEU A 25 -6.38 -10.95 -2.70
C LEU A 25 -7.74 -11.16 -2.04
N LEU A 26 -8.55 -10.11 -2.03
CA LEU A 26 -9.93 -10.22 -1.58
C LEU A 26 -10.71 -11.08 -2.57
N LYS A 27 -11.58 -11.93 -2.02
CA LYS A 27 -12.59 -12.60 -2.83
C LYS A 27 -13.63 -11.58 -3.32
N PRO A 28 -14.43 -11.89 -4.35
CA PRO A 28 -15.44 -10.96 -4.86
C PRO A 28 -16.43 -10.48 -3.81
N GLU A 29 -16.86 -11.37 -2.90
CA GLU A 29 -17.93 -11.07 -1.95
C GLU A 29 -17.65 -9.84 -1.05
N PRO A 30 -16.49 -9.71 -0.37
CA PRO A 30 -16.18 -8.49 0.38
C PRO A 30 -15.87 -7.25 -0.49
N ILE A 31 -15.53 -7.41 -1.77
CA ILE A 31 -15.32 -6.30 -2.70
C ILE A 31 -16.67 -5.69 -3.09
N ASP A 32 -17.64 -6.55 -3.39
CA ASP A 32 -18.95 -6.18 -3.94
C ASP A 32 -20.00 -5.88 -2.86
N ALA A 33 -19.71 -6.18 -1.59
CA ALA A 33 -20.65 -5.97 -0.49
C ALA A 33 -20.99 -4.49 -0.19
N PRO A 34 -20.04 -3.53 -0.23
CA PRO A 34 -20.36 -2.12 0.01
C PRO A 34 -21.06 -1.48 -1.19
N GLU A 35 -22.06 -0.63 -0.96
CA GLU A 35 -22.85 0.04 -2.01
C GLU A 35 -21.98 0.87 -2.98
N LEU A 36 -20.94 1.53 -2.46
CA LEU A 36 -20.03 2.36 -3.24
C LEU A 36 -18.70 1.65 -3.56
N GLY A 37 -18.38 0.57 -2.84
CA GLY A 37 -17.21 -0.27 -3.06
C GLY A 37 -16.19 -0.30 -1.92
N CYS A 38 -15.11 -1.00 -2.18
CA CYS A 38 -14.02 -1.25 -1.23
C CYS A 38 -12.81 -0.38 -1.55
N VAL A 39 -12.25 0.33 -0.56
CA VAL A 39 -11.04 1.14 -0.69
C VAL A 39 -9.85 0.42 -0.07
N ASN A 40 -8.69 0.51 -0.70
CA ASN A 40 -7.39 0.16 -0.11
C ASN A 40 -6.40 1.30 -0.36
N ARG A 41 -5.19 1.18 0.18
CA ARG A 41 -4.06 2.08 -0.01
C ARG A 41 -2.81 1.31 -0.40
N ASN A 42 -2.01 1.85 -1.30
CA ASN A 42 -0.65 1.40 -1.55
C ASN A 42 0.33 2.56 -1.31
N PHE A 43 1.50 2.24 -0.75
CA PHE A 43 2.57 3.21 -0.47
C PHE A 43 3.57 3.32 -1.64
N SER A 44 3.03 3.49 -2.85
CA SER A 44 3.76 3.71 -4.10
C SER A 44 3.00 4.69 -4.97
N LEU A 45 3.70 5.28 -5.95
CA LEU A 45 3.10 6.02 -7.05
C LEU A 45 2.56 5.02 -8.08
N LEU A 46 1.37 4.47 -7.79
CA LEU A 46 0.71 3.52 -8.68
C LEU A 46 0.54 4.12 -10.10
N PRO A 47 0.75 3.34 -11.17
CA PRO A 47 0.82 1.87 -11.19
C PRO A 47 2.19 1.25 -10.84
N GLU A 48 3.20 2.03 -10.48
CA GLU A 48 4.49 1.47 -10.07
C GLU A 48 4.40 0.73 -8.74
N ARG A 49 5.16 -0.37 -8.63
CA ARG A 49 5.42 -1.12 -7.39
C ARG A 49 4.17 -1.63 -6.67
N ARG A 50 3.13 -1.99 -7.43
CA ARG A 50 1.96 -2.74 -6.96
C ARG A 50 2.36 -3.97 -6.14
N GLY A 51 1.47 -4.44 -5.28
CA GLY A 51 1.68 -5.64 -4.49
C GLY A 51 2.25 -5.32 -3.10
N ARG A 52 3.15 -6.18 -2.63
CA ARG A 52 3.47 -6.28 -1.21
C ARG A 52 4.84 -5.71 -0.88
N SER A 53 4.93 -5.07 0.29
CA SER A 53 6.15 -4.42 0.80
C SER A 53 6.69 -3.29 -0.09
N PRO A 54 5.84 -2.38 -0.62
CA PRO A 54 6.31 -1.28 -1.47
C PRO A 54 7.34 -0.38 -0.77
N VAL A 55 7.18 -0.12 0.54
CA VAL A 55 8.10 0.68 1.36
C VAL A 55 9.52 0.08 1.37
N ALA A 56 9.64 -1.21 1.66
CA ALA A 56 10.94 -1.89 1.59
C ALA A 56 11.52 -1.82 0.17
N GLY A 57 10.67 -2.01 -0.85
CA GLY A 57 11.08 -1.95 -2.25
C GLY A 57 11.69 -0.61 -2.63
N VAL A 58 11.06 0.52 -2.28
CA VAL A 58 11.57 1.85 -2.65
C VAL A 58 12.87 2.20 -1.90
N LEU A 59 13.00 1.78 -0.64
CA LEU A 59 14.23 1.97 0.14
C LEU A 59 15.39 1.14 -0.42
N ILE A 60 15.18 -0.15 -0.70
CA ILE A 60 16.22 -1.03 -1.26
C ILE A 60 16.73 -0.51 -2.61
N HIS A 61 15.84 0.03 -3.45
CA HIS A 61 16.23 0.62 -4.74
C HIS A 61 16.78 2.05 -4.64
N GLY A 62 16.89 2.61 -3.43
CA GLY A 62 17.46 3.95 -3.22
C GLY A 62 16.68 5.08 -3.87
N LEU A 63 15.35 4.98 -3.93
CA LEU A 63 14.52 6.05 -4.49
C LEU A 63 14.48 7.26 -3.56
N SER A 64 14.39 8.45 -4.14
CA SER A 64 14.22 9.71 -3.40
C SER A 64 12.77 10.02 -3.05
N GLU A 65 11.81 9.33 -3.67
CA GLU A 65 10.39 9.53 -3.42
C GLU A 65 9.58 8.25 -3.63
N THR A 66 8.39 8.23 -3.01
CA THR A 66 7.35 7.22 -3.19
C THR A 66 5.98 7.90 -3.18
N GLY A 67 4.90 7.13 -3.05
CA GLY A 67 3.53 7.63 -3.06
C GLY A 67 2.69 7.15 -1.89
N ALA A 68 1.62 7.90 -1.61
CA ALA A 68 0.45 7.46 -0.88
C ALA A 68 -0.74 7.46 -1.85
N SER A 69 -1.24 6.26 -2.18
CA SER A 69 -2.24 6.05 -3.23
C SER A 69 -3.44 5.28 -2.69
N PRO A 70 -4.48 5.96 -2.18
CA PRO A 70 -5.79 5.35 -1.98
C PRO A 70 -6.45 5.02 -3.34
N PHE A 71 -7.00 3.82 -3.46
CA PHE A 71 -7.62 3.34 -4.70
C PHE A 71 -8.80 2.40 -4.42
N TRP A 72 -9.70 2.28 -5.40
CA TRP A 72 -10.80 1.31 -5.36
C TRP A 72 -10.29 -0.10 -5.63
N VAL A 73 -10.64 -1.06 -4.78
CA VAL A 73 -10.24 -2.45 -4.94
C VAL A 73 -10.99 -3.10 -6.09
N ASN A 74 -10.27 -3.86 -6.91
CA ASN A 74 -10.84 -4.77 -7.88
C ASN A 74 -10.22 -6.17 -7.71
N LYS A 75 -10.57 -7.11 -8.59
CA LYS A 75 -10.08 -8.50 -8.53
C LYS A 75 -8.57 -8.68 -8.75
N ASN A 76 -7.87 -7.66 -9.23
CA ASN A 76 -6.45 -7.71 -9.59
C ASN A 76 -5.61 -6.99 -8.52
N VAL A 77 -4.31 -7.29 -8.48
CA VAL A 77 -3.37 -6.68 -7.51
C VAL A 77 -3.24 -5.18 -7.75
N ASP A 78 -3.72 -4.37 -6.80
CA ASP A 78 -3.54 -2.92 -6.70
C ASP A 78 -3.77 -2.13 -8.01
N SER A 79 -4.74 -2.57 -8.81
CA SER A 79 -4.94 -2.06 -10.18
C SER A 79 -6.19 -1.20 -10.38
N GLY A 80 -7.03 -1.08 -9.37
CA GLY A 80 -8.25 -0.29 -9.50
C GLY A 80 -7.99 1.20 -9.51
N GLU A 81 -9.04 1.97 -9.74
CA GLU A 81 -8.93 3.40 -9.98
C GLU A 81 -8.42 4.16 -8.77
N LEU A 82 -7.53 5.13 -9.01
CA LEU A 82 -6.99 6.02 -8.00
C LEU A 82 -8.07 6.99 -7.52
N ILE A 83 -8.21 7.09 -6.21
CA ILE A 83 -9.07 8.10 -5.57
C ILE A 83 -8.27 9.39 -5.38
N ASP A 84 -7.02 9.26 -4.95
CA ASP A 84 -6.03 10.34 -4.88
C ASP A 84 -4.63 9.72 -4.93
N GLN A 85 -3.62 10.55 -5.20
CA GLN A 85 -2.22 10.13 -5.16
C GLN A 85 -1.35 11.29 -4.68
N ARG A 86 -0.48 11.03 -3.71
CA ARG A 86 0.43 12.03 -3.14
C ARG A 86 1.85 11.54 -3.15
N VAL A 87 2.76 12.38 -3.61
CA VAL A 87 4.21 12.13 -3.49
C VAL A 87 4.62 12.26 -2.03
N VAL A 88 5.44 11.33 -1.57
CA VAL A 88 6.09 11.31 -0.26
C VAL A 88 7.59 11.27 -0.51
N GLN A 89 8.31 12.28 -0.02
CA GLN A 89 9.77 12.32 -0.13
C GLN A 89 10.40 11.32 0.84
N ILE A 90 11.49 10.69 0.43
CA ILE A 90 12.23 9.71 1.23
C ILE A 90 13.52 10.36 1.70
N ASP A 91 13.75 10.38 3.01
CA ASP A 91 15.05 10.81 3.54
C ASP A 91 16.06 9.65 3.44
N PRO A 92 17.32 9.89 3.02
CA PRO A 92 18.33 8.83 2.89
C PRO A 92 18.62 8.04 4.19
N SER A 93 18.21 8.55 5.34
CA SER A 93 18.37 7.90 6.65
C SER A 93 17.11 7.20 7.16
N GLU A 94 15.99 7.29 6.44
CA GLU A 94 14.74 6.63 6.82
C GLU A 94 14.87 5.10 6.77
N HIS A 95 14.37 4.45 7.82
CA HIS A 95 14.14 3.02 7.85
C HIS A 95 12.70 2.71 7.42
N ALA A 96 12.39 1.43 7.21
CA ALA A 96 11.08 0.99 6.74
C ALA A 96 9.93 1.49 7.63
N VAL A 97 10.12 1.53 8.96
CA VAL A 97 9.11 2.04 9.90
C VAL A 97 8.86 3.54 9.75
N ASP A 98 9.92 4.32 9.48
CA ASP A 98 9.86 5.77 9.36
C ASP A 98 9.09 6.14 8.09
N LEU A 99 9.49 5.57 6.95
CA LEU A 99 8.83 5.82 5.67
C LEU A 99 7.38 5.30 5.68
N HIS A 100 7.12 4.15 6.32
CA HIS A 100 5.75 3.67 6.53
C HIS A 100 4.91 4.69 7.31
N HIS A 101 5.48 5.30 8.35
CA HIS A 101 4.81 6.35 9.12
C HIS A 101 4.50 7.58 8.23
N SER A 102 5.49 8.08 7.50
CA SER A 102 5.35 9.21 6.57
C SER A 102 4.23 8.98 5.54
N CYS A 103 4.21 7.80 4.89
CA CYS A 103 3.17 7.42 3.95
C CYS A 103 1.78 7.26 4.60
N THR A 104 1.75 6.78 5.85
CA THR A 104 0.50 6.68 6.62
C THR A 104 -0.07 8.06 6.93
N GLN A 105 0.76 9.01 7.36
CA GLN A 105 0.31 10.39 7.61
C GLN A 105 -0.22 11.06 6.34
N ALA A 106 0.47 10.87 5.21
CA ALA A 106 -0.02 11.36 3.92
C ALA A 106 -1.40 10.77 3.59
N THR A 107 -1.57 9.45 3.77
CA THR A 107 -2.86 8.77 3.53
C THR A 107 -3.97 9.27 4.45
N ILE A 108 -3.69 9.49 5.75
CA ILE A 108 -4.66 10.05 6.70
C ILE A 108 -5.10 11.45 6.26
N ALA A 109 -4.16 12.30 5.82
CA ALA A 109 -4.49 13.63 5.31
C ALA A 109 -5.39 13.56 4.06
N GLN A 110 -5.16 12.60 3.15
CA GLN A 110 -6.01 12.36 1.98
C GLN A 110 -7.42 11.93 2.40
N PHE A 111 -7.54 10.96 3.31
CA PHE A 111 -8.84 10.50 3.81
C PHE A 111 -9.59 11.61 4.54
N ASN A 112 -8.94 12.40 5.39
CA ASN A 112 -9.59 13.54 6.05
C ASN A 112 -10.16 14.53 5.03
N LYS A 113 -9.41 14.83 3.97
CA LYS A 113 -9.89 15.68 2.88
C LYS A 113 -11.09 15.06 2.15
N MET A 114 -11.06 13.75 1.89
CA MET A 114 -12.15 13.03 1.22
C MET A 114 -13.42 12.98 2.08
N THR A 115 -13.29 12.65 3.35
CA THR A 115 -14.42 12.51 4.30
C THR A 115 -15.13 13.83 4.52
N LEU A 116 -14.40 14.94 4.55
CA LEU A 116 -14.97 16.28 4.68
C LEU A 116 -15.73 16.76 3.41
N LEU A 117 -15.56 16.11 2.26
CA LEU A 117 -16.03 16.64 0.97
C LEU A 117 -17.08 15.79 0.25
N ARG A 118 -17.23 14.47 0.50
CA ARG A 118 -17.87 13.60 -0.52
C ARG A 118 -18.80 12.46 -0.07
N PHE A 119 -18.85 12.06 1.22
CA PHE A 119 -19.79 11.00 1.62
C PHE A 119 -21.26 11.45 1.57
N GLY A 120 -21.55 12.75 1.73
CA GLY A 120 -22.93 13.27 1.70
C GLY A 120 -23.57 13.38 0.31
N ASP A 121 -22.77 13.50 -0.75
CA ASP A 121 -23.24 13.87 -2.10
C ASP A 121 -23.11 12.74 -3.13
N GLY A 122 -22.66 11.54 -2.72
CA GLY A 122 -22.61 10.35 -3.58
C GLY A 122 -21.58 10.39 -4.72
N TYR A 123 -20.60 11.31 -4.68
CA TYR A 123 -19.64 11.49 -5.78
C TYR A 123 -18.19 11.32 -5.31
N PHE A 124 -17.62 10.14 -5.56
CA PHE A 124 -16.17 9.91 -5.46
C PHE A 124 -15.56 10.02 -6.86
N SER A 125 -14.78 11.07 -7.11
CA SER A 125 -13.98 11.13 -8.32
C SER A 125 -12.84 10.13 -8.18
N SER A 126 -12.71 9.24 -9.17
CA SER A 126 -11.55 8.40 -9.34
C SER A 126 -11.04 8.50 -10.78
N GLN A 127 -9.80 8.07 -10.99
CA GLN A 127 -9.18 8.03 -12.31
C GLN A 127 -8.50 6.68 -12.53
N PRO A 128 -8.57 6.10 -13.74
CA PRO A 128 -7.74 4.96 -14.10
C PRO A 128 -6.26 5.24 -13.85
N GLN A 129 -5.50 4.20 -13.48
CA GLN A 129 -4.05 4.32 -13.39
C GLN A 129 -3.44 4.42 -14.79
N GLU A 130 -2.50 5.34 -14.99
CA GLU A 130 -1.79 5.55 -16.26
C GLU A 130 -0.31 5.14 -16.14
N GLY A 131 0.26 4.53 -17.19
CA GLY A 131 1.66 4.09 -17.21
C GLY A 131 1.85 2.57 -17.06
N GLU A 132 3.11 2.15 -16.96
CA GLU A 132 3.49 0.74 -16.86
C GLU A 132 3.43 0.24 -15.41
N ALA A 133 2.79 -0.92 -15.20
CA ALA A 133 2.70 -1.53 -13.89
C ALA A 133 3.97 -2.33 -13.54
N THR A 134 4.60 -1.99 -12.43
CA THR A 134 5.68 -2.79 -11.82
C THR A 134 5.21 -3.38 -10.50
N TYR A 135 5.92 -4.40 -9.98
CA TYR A 135 5.46 -5.17 -8.82
C TYR A 135 6.54 -5.34 -7.76
N THR A 136 6.11 -5.36 -6.51
CA THR A 136 6.92 -5.68 -5.34
C THR A 136 6.43 -6.97 -4.68
N HIS A 137 7.36 -7.68 -4.04
CA HIS A 137 7.11 -8.96 -3.41
C HIS A 137 7.28 -8.89 -1.88
N PRO A 138 6.60 -9.78 -1.14
CA PRO A 138 6.74 -9.87 0.31
C PRO A 138 8.22 -10.04 0.72
N ARG A 139 8.66 -9.29 1.74
CA ARG A 139 9.96 -9.54 2.36
C ARG A 139 9.91 -10.85 3.16
N ARG A 140 10.98 -11.65 3.05
CA ARG A 140 11.13 -12.95 3.73
C ARG A 140 12.54 -13.06 4.31
N PRO A 141 12.76 -13.92 5.33
CA PRO A 141 14.09 -14.11 5.90
C PRO A 141 15.12 -14.61 4.88
N ASP A 142 14.76 -15.48 3.93
CA ASP A 142 15.70 -16.06 2.95
C ASP A 142 16.31 -15.02 1.99
N ILE A 143 15.68 -13.85 1.84
CA ILE A 143 16.14 -12.78 0.94
C ILE A 143 16.78 -11.61 1.70
N GLY A 144 17.17 -11.84 2.97
CA GLY A 144 17.84 -10.87 3.83
C GLY A 144 19.37 -11.00 3.85
N ILE A 145 19.97 -11.89 3.05
CA ILE A 145 21.42 -12.10 3.03
C ILE A 145 22.10 -10.91 2.33
N ILE A 146 23.08 -10.31 3.01
CA ILE A 146 23.90 -9.23 2.48
C ILE A 146 24.87 -9.78 1.43
N ASP A 147 24.87 -9.17 0.25
CA ASP A 147 25.90 -9.36 -0.76
C ASP A 147 27.01 -8.31 -0.59
N TRP A 148 28.14 -8.72 0.00
CA TRP A 148 29.26 -7.82 0.25
C TRP A 148 30.00 -7.34 -1.02
N THR A 149 29.56 -7.75 -2.20
CA THR A 149 30.06 -7.21 -3.48
C THR A 149 29.35 -5.91 -3.90
N ASP A 150 28.21 -5.59 -3.29
CA ASP A 150 27.46 -4.35 -3.49
C ASP A 150 28.22 -3.13 -2.93
N SER A 151 27.90 -1.95 -3.45
CA SER A 151 28.46 -0.69 -2.95
C SER A 151 27.96 -0.37 -1.53
N ALA A 152 28.69 0.49 -0.81
CA ALA A 152 28.30 0.90 0.54
C ALA A 152 26.89 1.54 0.58
N TRP A 153 26.49 2.26 -0.46
CA TRP A 153 25.16 2.86 -0.56
C TRP A 153 24.06 1.83 -0.85
N GLU A 154 24.33 0.84 -1.69
CA GLU A 154 23.39 -0.27 -1.94
C GLU A 154 23.20 -1.10 -0.68
N LEU A 155 24.28 -1.39 0.07
CA LEU A 155 24.20 -2.08 1.35
C LEU A 155 23.45 -1.28 2.41
N HIS A 156 23.69 0.03 2.49
CA HIS A 156 22.94 0.94 3.37
C HIS A 156 21.44 0.89 3.07
N ASN A 157 21.07 1.11 1.80
CA ASN A 157 19.69 1.07 1.32
C ASN A 157 19.03 -0.29 1.59
N PHE A 158 19.77 -1.38 1.37
CA PHE A 158 19.32 -2.73 1.65
C PHE A 158 19.00 -2.89 3.14
N VAL A 159 19.91 -2.51 4.04
CA VAL A 159 19.69 -2.56 5.50
C VAL A 159 18.49 -1.68 5.92
N CYS A 160 18.38 -0.46 5.38
CA CYS A 160 17.27 0.45 5.66
C CYS A 160 15.92 -0.14 5.24
N GLY A 161 15.81 -0.67 4.01
CA GLY A 161 14.56 -1.27 3.53
C GLY A 161 14.25 -2.64 4.14
N GLN A 162 15.27 -3.35 4.62
CA GLN A 162 15.15 -4.66 5.27
C GLN A 162 14.95 -4.56 6.80
N SER A 163 14.82 -3.36 7.34
CA SER A 163 14.62 -3.11 8.77
C SER A 163 13.20 -3.42 9.26
N HIS A 164 12.97 -3.29 10.57
CA HIS A 164 11.65 -3.46 11.19
C HIS A 164 10.55 -2.68 10.44
N PRO A 165 9.38 -3.29 10.15
CA PRO A 165 8.88 -4.58 10.66
C PRO A 165 9.23 -5.80 9.79
N HIS A 166 10.08 -5.66 8.78
CA HIS A 166 10.48 -6.77 7.93
C HIS A 166 11.53 -7.66 8.60
N PRO A 167 11.74 -8.90 8.10
CA PRO A 167 12.90 -9.70 8.48
C PRO A 167 14.17 -8.90 8.21
N VAL A 168 15.07 -8.81 9.19
CA VAL A 168 16.29 -7.99 9.13
C VAL A 168 17.32 -8.53 8.15
N ALA A 169 18.17 -7.64 7.62
CA ALA A 169 19.35 -8.04 6.86
C ALA A 169 20.37 -8.78 7.76
N PHE A 170 21.08 -9.75 7.21
CA PHE A 170 22.10 -10.54 7.92
C PHE A 170 23.21 -11.02 6.98
N THR A 171 24.28 -11.56 7.57
CA THR A 171 25.43 -12.15 6.87
C THR A 171 25.79 -13.50 7.45
#